data_AF-A0A1Q3U3G0-F1
#
_entry.id   AF-A0A1Q3U3G0-F1
#
_cell.length_a   1.000
_cell.length_b   1.000
_cell.length_c   1.000
_cell.angle_alpha   90.00
_cell.angle_beta   90.00
_cell.angle_gamma   90.00
#
_symmetry.space_group_name_H-M   'P 1'
#
loop_
_entity.id
_entity.type
_entity.pdbx_description
1 polymer ?
#
loop_
_entity_poly.entity_id
_entity_poly.type
_entity_poly.pdbx_seq_one_letter_code
_entity_poly.pdbx_strand_id
1 'polypeptide(L)'
;MSQLTLSQRSTIASNPNFQNRIGMAVKKTASYWLQFPLDTVQKWNKANKKRKEFARYIMNGNVLVSMFTYAEYLLTNYNEENPDVIGAPDINAGQLSDNAITDSSASALAFDYFAGVHPGDETEPIIF
;
A
#
# COMPACT_ATOMS: atom_id res chain seq x y z
N MET A 1 -9.97 -18.58 15.89
CA MET A 1 -9.05 -17.66 15.18
C MET A 1 -9.45 -16.25 15.53
N SER A 2 -8.51 -15.37 15.95
CA SER A 2 -8.84 -13.99 16.34
C SER A 2 -8.10 -12.99 15.47
N GLN A 3 -8.87 -12.24 14.68
CA GLN A 3 -8.39 -11.06 13.95
C GLN A 3 -7.95 -9.97 14.94
N LEU A 4 -7.09 -9.03 14.51
CA LEU A 4 -6.82 -7.84 15.32
C LEU A 4 -8.14 -7.10 15.52
N THR A 5 -8.37 -6.62 16.74
CA THR A 5 -9.48 -5.73 17.03
C THR A 5 -9.26 -4.36 16.37
N LEU A 6 -10.33 -3.58 16.22
CA LEU A 6 -10.24 -2.21 15.70
C LEU A 6 -9.24 -1.36 16.50
N SER A 7 -9.26 -1.49 17.84
CA SER A 7 -8.34 -0.77 18.72
C SER A 7 -6.88 -1.17 18.47
N GLN A 8 -6.59 -2.46 18.28
CA GLN A 8 -5.23 -2.91 17.99
C GLN A 8 -4.73 -2.40 16.63
N ARG A 9 -5.58 -2.41 15.60
CA ARG A 9 -5.22 -1.84 14.29
C ARG A 9 -4.90 -0.35 14.39
N SER A 10 -5.73 0.41 15.11
CA SER A 10 -5.51 1.85 15.31
C SER A 10 -4.22 2.14 16.11
N THR A 11 -3.91 1.35 17.14
CA THR A 11 -2.66 1.47 17.90
C THR A 11 -1.43 1.18 17.04
N ILE A 12 -1.46 0.16 16.19
CA ILE A 12 -0.34 -0.15 15.29
C ILE A 12 -0.21 0.94 14.22
N ALA A 13 -1.33 1.37 13.61
CA ALA A 13 -1.35 2.41 12.59
C ALA A 13 -0.86 3.76 13.10
N SER A 14 -1.08 4.07 14.38
CA SER A 14 -0.60 5.32 15.01
C SER A 14 0.87 5.27 15.45
N ASN A 15 1.53 4.11 15.41
CA ASN A 15 2.93 3.98 15.77
C ASN A 15 3.85 4.65 14.72
N PRO A 16 4.65 5.67 15.09
CA PRO A 16 5.55 6.35 14.14
C PRO A 16 6.59 5.44 13.49
N ASN A 17 7.10 4.44 14.20
CA ASN A 17 8.05 3.48 13.63
C ASN A 17 7.39 2.63 12.54
N PHE A 18 6.14 2.22 12.76
CA PHE A 18 5.37 1.48 11.77
C PHE A 18 5.04 2.35 10.54
N GLN A 19 4.61 3.59 10.76
CA GLN A 19 4.39 4.56 9.68
C GLN A 19 5.66 4.85 8.87
N ASN A 20 6.82 4.94 9.52
CA ASN A 20 8.11 5.11 8.82
C ASN A 20 8.45 3.90 7.95
N ARG A 21 8.23 2.68 8.45
CA ARG A 21 8.45 1.44 7.69
C ARG A 21 7.54 1.35 6.47
N ILE A 22 6.26 1.68 6.64
CA ILE A 22 5.31 1.82 5.52
C ILE A 22 5.78 2.91 4.56
N GLY A 23 6.21 4.07 5.05
CA GLY A 23 6.71 5.15 4.21
C GLY A 23 7.90 4.72 3.34
N MET A 24 8.81 3.92 3.88
CA MET A 24 9.92 3.33 3.11
C MET A 24 9.40 2.32 2.07
N ALA A 25 8.47 1.44 2.46
CA ALA A 25 7.85 0.47 1.56
C ALA A 25 7.13 1.15 0.39
N VAL A 26 6.32 2.17 0.66
CA VAL A 26 5.59 2.95 -0.35
C VAL A 26 6.55 3.65 -1.31
N LYS A 27 7.67 4.22 -0.82
CA LYS A 27 8.71 4.81 -1.68
C LYS A 27 9.39 3.77 -2.58
N LYS A 28 9.62 2.56 -2.08
CA LYS A 28 10.15 1.44 -2.88
C LYS A 28 9.16 1.06 -4.00
N THR A 29 7.88 0.91 -3.69
CA THR A 29 6.82 0.63 -4.69
C THR A 29 6.68 1.76 -5.70
N ALA A 30 6.72 3.02 -5.25
CA ALA A 30 6.73 4.17 -6.14
C ALA A 30 7.94 4.15 -7.10
N SER A 31 9.14 3.87 -6.58
CA SER A 31 10.36 3.76 -7.40
C SER A 31 10.23 2.68 -8.48
N TYR A 32 9.65 1.53 -8.14
CA TYR A 32 9.33 0.47 -9.12
C TYR A 32 8.42 0.99 -10.23
N TRP A 33 7.29 1.64 -9.89
CA TRP A 33 6.34 2.14 -10.89
C TRP A 33 6.93 3.23 -11.78
N LEU A 34 7.82 4.08 -11.27
CA LEU A 34 8.53 5.06 -12.10
C LEU A 34 9.41 4.40 -13.16
N GLN A 35 10.09 3.31 -12.79
CA GLN A 35 10.97 2.55 -13.68
C GLN A 35 10.19 1.57 -14.58
N PHE A 36 8.96 1.22 -14.23
CA PHE A 36 8.15 0.25 -14.97
C PHE A 36 7.92 0.71 -16.42
N PRO A 37 8.39 -0.01 -17.44
CA PRO A 37 8.23 0.40 -18.83
C PRO A 37 6.77 0.26 -19.28
N LEU A 38 6.24 1.29 -19.96
CA LEU A 38 4.92 1.25 -20.62
C LEU A 38 5.11 1.11 -22.14
N ASP A 39 5.96 0.18 -22.53
CA ASP A 39 6.41 -0.02 -23.91
C ASP A 39 5.40 -0.82 -24.77
N THR A 40 4.42 -1.48 -24.13
CA THR A 40 3.40 -2.27 -24.83
C THR A 40 2.01 -1.66 -24.65
N VAL A 41 1.13 -1.89 -25.64
CA VAL A 41 -0.28 -1.46 -25.60
C VAL A 41 -1.01 -2.02 -24.36
N GLN A 42 -0.71 -3.27 -23.97
CA GLN A 42 -1.27 -3.89 -22.77
C GLN A 42 -0.83 -3.18 -21.48
N LYS A 43 0.39 -2.63 -21.44
CA LYS A 43 0.89 -1.85 -20.30
C LYS A 43 0.45 -0.38 -20.36
N TRP A 44 0.10 0.15 -21.53
CA TRP A 44 -0.37 1.52 -21.72
C TRP A 44 -1.86 1.68 -21.35
N ASN A 45 -2.21 1.29 -20.13
CA ASN A 45 -3.57 1.39 -19.59
C ASN A 45 -3.67 2.49 -18.52
N LYS A 46 -4.90 2.89 -18.23
CA LYS A 46 -5.22 3.95 -17.28
C LYS A 46 -4.77 3.62 -15.86
N ALA A 47 -4.82 2.35 -15.46
CA ALA A 47 -4.33 1.91 -14.15
C ALA A 47 -2.84 2.21 -13.98
N ASN A 48 -2.02 1.83 -14.96
CA ASN A 48 -0.57 2.07 -14.91
C ASN A 48 -0.23 3.55 -14.99
N LYS A 49 -1.00 4.37 -15.73
CA LYS A 49 -0.86 5.83 -15.71
C LYS A 49 -1.09 6.39 -14.31
N LYS A 50 -2.21 6.02 -13.66
CA LYS A 50 -2.54 6.45 -12.29
C LYS A 50 -1.48 6.03 -11.27
N ARG A 51 -1.03 4.77 -11.31
CA ARG A 51 0.05 4.25 -10.46
C ARG A 51 1.34 5.06 -10.64
N LYS A 52 1.71 5.41 -11.88
CA LYS A 52 2.88 6.26 -12.15
C LYS A 52 2.71 7.69 -11.67
N GLU A 53 1.54 8.30 -11.84
CA GLU A 53 1.27 9.66 -11.37
C GLU A 53 1.35 9.72 -9.84
N PHE A 54 0.76 8.75 -9.15
CA PHE A 54 0.87 8.61 -7.71
C PHE A 54 2.31 8.34 -7.25
N ALA A 55 3.05 7.49 -7.98
CA ALA A 55 4.46 7.26 -7.70
C ALA A 55 5.30 8.55 -7.81
N ARG A 56 5.05 9.40 -8.82
CA ARG A 56 5.70 10.72 -8.94
C ARG A 56 5.33 11.63 -7.76
N TYR A 57 4.06 11.64 -7.37
CA TYR A 57 3.59 12.40 -6.22
C TYR A 57 4.38 12.04 -4.95
N ILE A 58 4.49 10.74 -4.64
CA ILE A 58 5.25 10.22 -3.49
C ILE A 58 6.74 10.59 -3.57
N MET A 59 7.37 10.40 -4.75
CA MET A 59 8.81 10.59 -4.91
C MET A 59 9.23 12.06 -4.94
N ASN A 60 8.32 12.97 -5.26
CA ASN A 60 8.53 14.42 -5.14
C ASN A 60 8.49 14.93 -3.69
N GLY A 61 8.44 14.04 -2.70
CA GLY A 61 8.44 14.39 -1.29
C GLY A 61 7.07 14.82 -0.76
N ASN A 62 5.99 14.65 -1.55
CA ASN A 62 4.66 14.85 -1.01
C ASN A 62 4.36 13.71 -0.03
N VAL A 63 4.14 14.08 1.22
CA VAL A 63 3.69 13.16 2.26
C VAL A 63 2.26 12.75 1.91
N LEU A 64 1.96 11.44 1.94
CA LEU A 64 0.57 11.01 1.84
C LEU A 64 -0.23 11.75 2.91
N VAL A 65 -1.35 12.36 2.50
CA VAL A 65 -2.21 13.22 3.33
C VAL A 65 -2.48 12.62 4.71
N SER A 66 -2.49 11.29 4.83
CA SER A 66 -2.39 10.59 6.12
C SER A 66 -1.71 9.23 5.98
N MET A 67 -0.46 9.12 6.44
CA MET A 67 0.22 7.81 6.58
C MET A 67 -0.51 6.88 7.54
N PHE A 68 -1.20 7.45 8.53
CA PHE A 68 -2.08 6.71 9.42
C PHE A 68 -3.22 6.01 8.65
N THR A 69 -3.89 6.72 7.75
CA THR A 69 -4.99 6.16 6.95
C THR A 69 -4.48 5.09 5.97
N TYR A 70 -3.30 5.30 5.39
CA TYR A 70 -2.65 4.28 4.58
C TYR A 70 -2.35 3.02 5.40
N ALA A 71 -1.81 3.19 6.61
CA ALA A 71 -1.50 2.10 7.52
C ALA A 71 -2.76 1.34 7.98
N GLU A 72 -3.84 2.03 8.31
CA GLU A 72 -5.13 1.39 8.67
C GLU A 72 -5.72 0.59 7.51
N TYR A 73 -5.67 1.12 6.29
CA TYR A 73 -6.16 0.42 5.10
C TYR A 73 -5.34 -0.85 4.85
N LEU A 74 -4.00 -0.75 4.89
CA LEU A 74 -3.11 -1.90 4.73
C LEU A 74 -3.38 -2.96 5.80
N LEU A 75 -3.42 -2.56 7.07
CA LEU A 75 -3.64 -3.50 8.19
C LEU A 75 -4.99 -4.20 8.10
N THR A 76 -6.03 -3.48 7.65
CA THR A 76 -7.37 -4.06 7.49
C THR A 76 -7.36 -5.17 6.44
N ASN A 77 -6.86 -4.87 5.24
CA ASN A 77 -6.79 -5.86 4.15
C ASN A 77 -5.84 -7.02 4.50
N TYR A 78 -4.69 -6.73 5.12
CA TYR A 78 -3.75 -7.78 5.50
C TYR A 78 -4.33 -8.76 6.53
N ASN A 79 -5.14 -8.27 7.48
CA ASN A 79 -5.82 -9.13 8.47
C ASN A 79 -6.96 -9.95 7.88
N GLU A 80 -7.64 -9.44 6.85
CA GLU A 80 -8.62 -10.22 6.09
C GLU A 80 -7.95 -11.37 5.33
N GLU A 81 -6.77 -11.11 4.75
CA GLU A 81 -5.96 -12.12 4.04
C GLU A 81 -5.25 -13.10 4.99
N ASN A 82 -4.90 -12.67 6.20
CA ASN A 82 -4.12 -13.43 7.18
C ASN A 82 -4.80 -13.43 8.57
N PRO A 83 -5.92 -14.16 8.73
CA PRO A 83 -6.69 -14.15 9.98
C PRO A 83 -5.96 -14.82 11.16
N ASP A 84 -4.89 -15.56 10.89
CA ASP A 84 -4.08 -16.30 11.87
C ASP A 84 -2.95 -15.48 12.50
N VAL A 85 -2.79 -14.21 12.12
CA VAL A 85 -1.80 -13.32 12.73
C VAL A 85 -2.34 -12.90 14.11
N ILE A 86 -2.04 -13.74 15.10
CA ILE A 86 -2.43 -13.54 16.50
C ILE A 86 -1.80 -12.25 17.01
N GLY A 87 -2.66 -11.33 17.46
CA GLY A 87 -2.25 -10.06 18.07
C GLY A 87 -1.33 -10.31 19.26
N ALA A 88 -0.03 -10.06 19.06
CA ALA A 88 0.86 -9.88 20.18
C ALA A 88 0.47 -8.56 20.89
N PRO A 89 0.32 -8.55 22.22
CA PRO A 89 0.06 -7.34 23.00
C PRO A 89 1.27 -6.39 23.04
N ASP A 90 2.39 -6.80 22.43
CA ASP A 90 3.57 -5.98 22.30
C ASP A 90 3.56 -5.30 20.94
N ILE A 91 3.54 -3.97 20.97
CA ILE A 91 3.57 -3.07 19.80
C ILE A 91 4.80 -3.36 18.91
N ASN A 92 5.78 -4.12 19.41
CA ASN A 92 6.99 -4.56 18.71
C ASN A 92 6.98 -6.03 18.26
N ALA A 93 6.23 -6.94 18.89
CA ALA A 93 6.32 -8.39 18.63
C ALA A 93 5.32 -8.94 17.60
N GLY A 94 4.43 -8.10 17.08
CA GLY A 94 3.42 -8.45 16.07
C GLY A 94 3.43 -7.56 14.84
N GLN A 95 4.49 -6.78 14.61
CA GLN A 95 4.58 -5.95 13.42
C GLN A 95 4.83 -6.81 12.19
N LEU A 96 4.12 -6.51 11.09
CA LEU A 96 4.43 -7.03 9.77
C LEU A 96 5.93 -6.93 9.50
N SER A 97 6.57 -7.97 8.97
CA SER A 97 7.94 -7.87 8.48
C SER A 97 8.01 -6.89 7.30
N ASP A 98 9.17 -6.31 7.01
CA ASP A 98 9.30 -5.34 5.91
C ASP A 98 8.85 -5.95 4.58
N ASN A 99 9.18 -7.23 4.33
CA ASN A 99 8.72 -7.97 3.15
C ASN A 99 7.21 -8.20 3.17
N ALA A 100 6.60 -8.45 4.33
CA ALA A 100 5.14 -8.54 4.43
C ALA A 100 4.44 -7.19 4.17
N ILE A 101 5.13 -6.07 4.39
CA ILE A 101 4.62 -4.73 4.04
C ILE A 101 4.86 -4.42 2.56
N THR A 102 5.99 -4.81 1.96
CA THR A 102 6.29 -4.46 0.56
C THR A 102 5.69 -5.41 -0.46
N ASP A 103 5.59 -6.70 -0.12
CA ASP A 103 5.34 -7.76 -1.09
C ASP A 103 3.95 -8.41 -0.90
N SER A 104 3.15 -7.95 0.07
CA SER A 104 1.79 -8.45 0.27
C SER A 104 0.80 -7.86 -0.75
N SER A 105 -0.24 -8.64 -1.07
CA SER A 105 -1.37 -8.17 -1.86
C SER A 105 -2.09 -6.99 -1.20
N ALA A 106 -2.24 -6.99 0.13
CA ALA A 106 -2.76 -5.83 0.87
C ALA A 106 -1.99 -4.52 0.60
N SER A 107 -0.66 -4.59 0.42
CA SER A 107 0.15 -3.42 0.09
C SER A 107 -0.08 -2.92 -1.33
N ALA A 108 -0.18 -3.85 -2.29
CA ALA A 108 -0.53 -3.51 -3.67
C ALA A 108 -1.94 -2.89 -3.75
N LEU A 109 -2.92 -3.45 -3.03
CA LEU A 109 -4.28 -2.92 -2.93
C LEU A 109 -4.30 -1.53 -2.29
N ALA A 110 -3.53 -1.31 -1.23
CA ALA A 110 -3.40 0.02 -0.63
C ALA A 110 -2.81 1.02 -1.64
N PHE A 111 -1.72 0.67 -2.32
CA PHE A 111 -1.13 1.54 -3.34
C PHE A 111 -2.13 1.90 -4.45
N ASP A 112 -2.87 0.92 -4.95
CA ASP A 112 -3.88 1.11 -6.00
C ASP A 112 -5.06 1.98 -5.53
N TYR A 113 -5.55 1.74 -4.31
CA TYR A 113 -6.61 2.54 -3.71
C TYR A 113 -6.22 4.03 -3.63
N PHE A 114 -5.03 4.33 -3.12
CA PHE A 114 -4.55 5.71 -3.01
C PHE A 114 -4.09 6.31 -4.36
N ALA A 115 -3.70 5.48 -5.33
CA ALA A 115 -3.49 5.90 -6.71
C ALA A 115 -4.81 6.16 -7.46
N GLY A 116 -5.97 5.82 -6.88
CA GLY A 116 -7.27 5.96 -7.50
C GLY A 116 -7.51 4.96 -8.65
N VAL A 117 -6.85 3.81 -8.61
CA VAL A 117 -7.05 2.71 -9.56
C VAL A 117 -8.36 1.99 -9.22
N HIS A 118 -9.21 1.79 -10.22
CA HIS A 118 -10.48 1.11 -10.08
C HIS A 118 -10.56 -0.13 -10.99
N PRO A 119 -11.40 -1.11 -10.66
CA PRO A 119 -11.71 -2.22 -11.57
C PRO A 119 -12.12 -1.70 -12.95
N GLY A 120 -11.47 -2.21 -14.00
CA GLY A 120 -11.66 -1.76 -15.39
C GLY A 120 -10.58 -0.82 -15.92
N ASP A 121 -9.87 -0.08 -15.06
CA ASP A 121 -8.78 0.82 -15.49
C ASP A 121 -7.60 0.06 -16.15
N GLU A 122 -7.45 -1.24 -15.85
CA GLU A 122 -6.43 -2.10 -16.47
C GLU A 122 -6.74 -2.44 -17.93
N THR A 123 -8.01 -2.36 -18.31
CA THR A 123 -8.51 -2.64 -19.66
C THR A 123 -8.75 -1.39 -20.50
N GLU A 124 -8.77 -0.21 -19.87
CA GLU A 124 -8.94 1.07 -20.55
C GLU A 124 -7.60 1.56 -21.13
N PRO A 125 -7.43 1.63 -22.47
CA PRO A 125 -6.28 2.27 -23.07
C PRO A 125 -6.32 3.78 -22.83
N ILE A 126 -5.16 4.42 -22.74
CA ILE A 126 -5.06 5.87 -22.62
C ILE A 126 -5.28 6.49 -24.02
N ILE A 127 -6.39 7.21 -24.20
CA ILE A 127 -6.70 7.96 -25.43
C ILE A 127 -6.07 9.35 -25.31
N PHE A 128 -5.35 9.79 -26.35
CA PHE A 128 -4.71 11.12 -26.43
C PHE A 128 -5.61 12.15 -27.08
#